data_AF-A0A7W0GZA3-F1
#
_entry.id   AF-A0A7W0GZA3-F1
#
_cell.length_a   1.000
_cell.length_b   1.000
_cell.length_c   1.000
_cell.angle_alpha   90.00
_cell.angle_beta   90.00
_cell.angle_gamma   90.00
#
_symmetry.space_group_name_H-M   'P 1'
#
loop_
_entity.id
_entity.type
_entity.pdbx_description
1 polymer ?
#
loop_
_entity_poly.entity_id
_entity_poly.type
_entity_poly.pdbx_seq_one_letter_code
_entity_poly.pdbx_strand_id
1 'polypeptide(L)' 'MRGLLRGLPDDETAVFMDEVELNTNPKVGSMWMRKGEQLEVETPGTNEKRVLAGSIHWRTGRLVLT' A
#
# COMPACT_ATOMS: atom_id res chain seq x y z
N MET A 1 -10.70 -21.09 -5.37
CA MET A 1 -9.33 -20.59 -5.06
C MET A 1 -8.63 -21.35 -3.93
N ARG A 2 -9.21 -21.46 -2.72
CA ARG A 2 -8.55 -22.16 -1.59
C ARG A 2 -8.24 -23.64 -1.85
N GLY A 3 -9.10 -24.37 -2.58
CA GLY A 3 -8.85 -25.77 -2.95
C GLY A 3 -7.64 -25.92 -3.89
N LEU A 4 -7.55 -25.07 -4.90
CA LEU A 4 -6.43 -25.03 -5.85
C LEU A 4 -5.09 -24.78 -5.12
N LEU A 5 -5.06 -23.79 -4.23
CA LEU A 5 -3.87 -23.43 -3.47
C LEU A 5 -3.40 -24.54 -2.50
N ARG A 6 -4.34 -25.38 -2.01
CA ARG A 6 -4.01 -26.52 -1.15
C ARG A 6 -3.51 -27.73 -1.94
N GLY A 7 -3.94 -27.86 -3.20
CA GLY A 7 -3.58 -28.97 -4.09
C GLY A 7 -2.31 -28.73 -4.90
N LEU A 8 -1.62 -27.60 -4.72
CA LEU A 8 -0.35 -27.34 -5.39
C LEU A 8 0.69 -28.39 -4.98
N PRO A 9 1.45 -28.94 -5.95
CA PRO A 9 2.65 -29.74 -5.68
C PRO A 9 3.63 -29.05 -4.73
N ASP A 10 4.52 -29.82 -4.11
CA ASP A 10 5.51 -29.30 -3.17
C ASP A 10 6.62 -28.48 -3.86
N ASP A 11 6.87 -28.76 -5.14
CA ASP A 11 7.81 -28.04 -6.01
C ASP A 11 7.18 -26.85 -6.75
N GLU A 12 5.88 -26.61 -6.55
CA GLU A 12 5.16 -25.46 -7.10
C GLU A 12 4.67 -24.51 -6.00
N THR A 13 4.53 -23.24 -6.37
CA THR A 13 3.95 -22.24 -5.46
C THR A 13 3.11 -21.22 -6.21
N ALA A 14 2.26 -20.54 -5.46
CA ALA A 14 1.53 -19.38 -5.90
C ALA A 14 2.00 -18.15 -5.14
N VAL A 15 2.05 -17.03 -5.84
CA VAL A 15 2.25 -15.70 -5.26
C VAL A 15 1.01 -14.86 -5.52
N PHE A 16 0.65 -14.01 -4.56
CA PHE A 16 -0.30 -12.93 -4.80
C PHE A 16 0.48 -11.67 -5.08
N MET A 17 0.24 -11.10 -6.25
CA MET A 17 0.92 -9.90 -6.70
C MET A 17 -0.05 -8.74 -6.72
N ASP A 18 0.41 -7.60 -6.25
CA ASP A 18 -0.32 -6.34 -6.33
C ASP A 18 0.64 -5.16 -6.44
N GLU A 19 0.09 -4.02 -6.83
CA GLU A 19 0.77 -2.75 -6.93
C GLU A 19 0.11 -1.75 -5.97
N VAL A 20 0.92 -0.97 -5.26
CA VAL A 20 0.44 0.12 -4.42
C VAL A 20 1.08 1.44 -4.81
N GLU A 21 0.23 2.44 -5.00
CA GLU A 21 0.66 3.83 -5.14
C GLU A 21 0.80 4.46 -3.74
N LEU A 22 2.01 4.91 -3.43
CA LEU A 22 2.34 5.60 -2.19
C LEU A 22 2.24 7.12 -2.41
N ASN A 23 1.32 7.73 -1.67
CA ASN A 23 1.21 9.18 -1.61
C ASN A 23 2.27 9.74 -0.66
N THR A 24 3.14 10.61 -1.17
CA THR A 24 4.19 11.27 -0.39
C THR A 24 3.73 12.59 0.23
N ASN A 25 2.59 13.14 -0.20
CA ASN A 25 2.04 14.34 0.42
C ASN A 25 1.56 14.04 1.85
N PRO A 26 1.72 14.99 2.78
CA PRO A 26 1.12 14.90 4.10
C PRO A 26 -0.38 14.63 4.02
N LYS A 27 -0.88 13.75 4.89
CA LYS A 27 -2.32 13.50 4.99
C LYS A 27 -2.99 14.70 5.66
N VAL A 28 -3.98 15.27 4.99
CA VAL A 28 -4.86 16.27 5.59
C VAL A 28 -5.91 15.55 6.45
N GLY A 29 -6.09 16.01 7.68
CA GLY A 29 -7.03 15.42 8.63
C GLY A 29 -7.73 16.50 9.46
N SER A 30 -8.71 16.06 10.25
CA SER A 30 -9.44 16.96 11.14
C SER A 30 -8.55 17.43 12.30
N MET A 31 -8.60 18.73 12.60
CA MET A 31 -7.95 19.31 13.77
C MET A 31 -8.88 20.30 14.47
N TRP A 32 -8.72 20.42 15.78
CA TRP A 32 -9.37 21.48 16.55
C TRP A 32 -8.68 22.82 16.27
N MET A 33 -9.46 23.88 16.10
CA MET A 33 -8.98 25.24 15.88
C MET A 33 -9.78 26.22 16.74
N ARG A 34 -9.18 27.37 17.04
CA ARG A 34 -9.86 28.45 17.73
C ARG A 34 -10.98 28.99 16.84
N LYS A 35 -12.13 29.32 17.43
CA LYS A 35 -13.26 29.88 16.68
C LYS A 35 -12.85 31.22 16.06
N GLY A 36 -12.95 31.32 14.73
CA GLY A 36 -12.56 32.51 13.97
C GLY A 36 -11.11 32.48 13.46
N GLU A 37 -10.34 31.43 13.77
CA GLU A 37 -8.98 31.23 13.25
C GLU A 37 -8.96 29.99 12.35
N GLN A 38 -8.46 30.14 11.13
CA GLN A 38 -8.22 29.03 10.19
C GLN A 38 -6.71 28.86 10.00
N LEU A 39 -6.21 27.66 10.29
CA LEU A 39 -4.82 27.32 10.01
C LEU A 39 -4.65 27.11 8.50
N GLU A 40 -3.56 27.62 7.93
CA GLU A 40 -3.19 27.35 6.55
C GLU A 40 -2.61 25.93 6.45
N VAL A 41 -3.14 25.15 5.51
CA VAL A 41 -2.65 23.80 5.22
C VAL A 41 -1.75 23.90 4.00
N GLU A 42 -0.49 23.49 4.16
CA GLU A 42 0.43 23.45 3.03
C GLU A 42 -0.11 22.52 1.95
N THR A 43 -0.29 23.05 0.74
CA THR A 43 -0.60 22.29 -0.46
C THR A 43 0.55 22.45 -1.45
N PRO A 44 1.63 21.66 -1.34
CA PRO A 44 2.86 21.87 -2.12
C PRO A 44 2.66 21.78 -3.64
N GLY A 45 1.57 21.19 -4.11
CA GLY A 45 1.28 21.01 -5.53
C GLY A 45 2.20 19.99 -6.23
N THR A 46 3.26 19.53 -5.55
CA THR A 46 4.18 18.50 -6.01
C THR A 46 3.62 17.12 -5.64
N ASN A 47 2.83 16.54 -6.54
CA ASN A 47 2.32 15.18 -6.34
C ASN A 47 3.37 14.14 -6.76
N GLU A 48 4.37 13.91 -5.91
CA GLU A 48 5.35 12.84 -6.12
C GLU A 48 4.75 11.50 -5.69
N LYS A 49 4.16 10.76 -6.63
CA LYS A 49 3.70 9.40 -6.38
C LYS A 49 4.86 8.42 -6.53
N ARG A 50 5.01 7.51 -5.57
CA ARG A 50 5.90 6.34 -5.71
C ARG A 50 5.03 5.11 -5.94
N VAL A 51 5.51 4.19 -6.76
CA VAL A 51 4.83 2.92 -6.99
C VAL A 51 5.69 1.82 -6.35
N LEU A 52 5.04 0.90 -5.65
CA LEU A 52 5.66 -0.30 -5.13
C LEU A 52 4.90 -1.50 -5.69
N ALA A 53 5.61 -2.39 -6.38
CA ALA A 53 5.06 -3.67 -6.81
C ALA A 53 5.61 -4.78 -5.90
N GLY A 54 4.74 -5.71 -5.51
CA GLY A 54 5.14 -6.77 -4.60
C GLY A 54 4.40 -8.07 -4.84
N SER A 55 5.06 -9.17 -4.48
CA SER A 55 4.50 -10.51 -4.52
C SER A 55 4.68 -11.18 -3.16
N ILE A 56 3.61 -11.77 -2.61
CA ILE A 56 3.66 -12.54 -1.36
C ILE A 56 3.46 -14.03 -1.62
N HIS A 57 4.38 -14.84 -1.12
CA HIS A 57 4.34 -16.29 -1.24
C HIS A 57 3.25 -16.89 -0.36
N TRP A 58 2.28 -17.60 -0.95
CA TRP A 58 1.09 -18.12 -0.26
C TRP A 58 1.38 -18.95 0.99
N ARG A 59 2.37 -19.86 0.95
CA ARG A 59 2.65 -20.77 2.08
C ARG A 59 3.49 -20.14 3.20
N THR A 60 4.47 -19.30 2.86
CA THR A 60 5.50 -18.82 3.80
C THR A 60 5.27 -17.38 4.24
N GLY A 61 4.44 -16.63 3.52
CA GLY A 61 4.28 -15.19 3.73
C GLY A 61 5.50 -14.36 3.32
N ARG A 62 6.51 -14.96 2.66
CA ARG A 62 7.68 -14.22 2.19
C ARG A 62 7.26 -13.18 1.15
N LEU A 63 7.65 -11.93 1.37
CA LEU A 63 7.46 -10.83 0.45
C LEU A 63 8.67 -10.69 -0.49
N VAL A 64 8.40 -10.46 -1.77
CA VAL A 64 9.36 -10.04 -2.79
C VAL A 64 8.89 -8.69 -3.31
N LEU A 65 9.79 -7.71 -3.32
CA LEU A 65 9.52 -6.35 -3.77
C LEU A 65 10.34 -6.05 -5.03
N THR A 66 9.75 -5.29 -5.95
CA THR A 66 10.39 -4.77 -7.16
C THR A 66 10.25 -3.26 -7.22
#